data_AF-A0A972RQS4-F1
#
_entry.id   AF-A0A972RQS4-F1
#
_cell.length_a   1.000
_cell.length_b   1.000
_cell.length_c   1.000
_cell.angle_alpha   90.00
_cell.angle_beta   90.00
_cell.angle_gamma   90.00
#
_symmetry.space_group_name_H-M   'P 1'
#
loop_
_entity.id
_entity.type
_entity.pdbx_description
1 polymer ?
#
loop_
_entity_poly.entity_id
_entity_poly.type
_entity_poly.pdbx_seq_one_letter_code
_entity_poly.pdbx_strand_id
1 'polypeptide(L)'
;MARRGRRKKGGPRYKKVSLSLPKRLYSILNGIAMGDDRKLNRLIKGIIEEKLQEATVAELEAYISGSSLIEEEEEEGSENKEV
;
A
#
# COMPACT_ATOMS: atom_id res chain seq x y z
N MET A 1 43.89 -3.63 27.81
CA MET A 1 42.59 -4.24 27.44
C MET A 1 41.71 -3.19 26.77
N ALA A 2 41.60 -3.21 25.44
CA ALA A 2 40.80 -2.23 24.70
C ALA A 2 39.29 -2.53 24.86
N ARG A 3 38.57 -1.63 25.54
CA ARG A 3 37.10 -1.62 25.52
C ARG A 3 36.66 -1.29 24.10
N ARG A 4 36.20 -2.30 23.34
CA ARG A 4 35.59 -2.16 22.01
C ARG A 4 34.52 -1.07 22.07
N GLY A 5 34.89 0.11 21.60
CA GLY A 5 34.01 1.26 21.47
C GLY A 5 32.88 0.91 20.50
N ARG A 6 31.67 0.82 21.06
CA ARG A 6 30.46 1.44 20.52
C ARG A 6 30.34 1.36 18.98
N ARG A 7 30.12 0.16 18.44
CA ARG A 7 29.46 0.04 17.14
C ARG A 7 28.12 0.76 17.28
N LYS A 8 27.99 1.96 16.71
CA LYS A 8 26.71 2.64 16.53
C LYS A 8 25.83 1.66 15.75
N LYS A 9 24.96 0.97 16.49
CA LYS A 9 23.93 0.07 15.96
C LYS A 9 23.28 0.80 14.79
N GLY A 10 23.30 0.17 13.62
CA GLY A 10 22.62 0.66 12.43
C GLY A 10 21.21 1.09 12.80
N GLY A 11 20.76 2.19 12.19
CA GLY A 11 19.45 2.76 12.42
C GLY A 11 18.33 1.73 12.19
N PRO A 12 17.08 2.11 12.48
CA PRO A 12 15.93 1.24 12.27
C PRO A 12 15.96 0.66 10.85
N ARG A 13 15.91 -0.68 10.72
CA ARG A 13 15.88 -1.39 9.42
C ARG A 13 14.67 -0.98 8.56
N TYR A 14 13.66 -0.39 9.19
CA TYR A 14 12.41 0.03 8.58
C TYR A 14 11.99 1.41 9.11
N LYS A 15 11.42 2.24 8.25
CA LYS A 15 10.69 3.43 8.67
C LYS A 15 9.27 3.02 9.05
N LYS A 16 8.76 3.53 10.18
CA LYS A 16 7.35 3.40 10.55
C LYS A 16 6.58 4.51 9.83
N VAL A 17 5.51 4.13 9.13
CA VAL A 17 4.58 5.05 8.49
C VAL A 17 3.22 4.85 9.14
N SER A 18 2.57 5.94 9.53
CA SER A 18 1.18 5.95 9.99
C SER A 18 0.29 6.35 8.82
N LEU A 19 -0.72 5.54 8.52
CA LEU A 19 -1.67 5.79 7.44
C LEU A 19 -3.05 6.02 8.06
N SER A 20 -3.73 7.09 7.65
CA SER A 20 -5.15 7.27 7.91
C SER A 20 -5.94 6.53 6.85
N LEU A 21 -6.83 5.62 7.27
CA LEU A 21 -7.71 4.87 6.36
C LEU A 21 -9.17 5.22 6.64
N PRO A 22 -10.05 5.24 5.63
CA PRO A 22 -11.49 5.31 5.85
C PRO A 22 -11.93 4.18 6.79
N LYS A 23 -12.81 4.50 7.75
CA LYS A 23 -13.25 3.54 8.79
C LYS A 23 -13.74 2.22 8.22
N ARG A 24 -14.51 2.28 7.12
CA ARG A 24 -15.03 1.10 6.42
C ARG A 24 -13.89 0.23 5.88
N LEU A 25 -12.91 0.83 5.21
CA LEU A 25 -11.76 0.12 4.65
C LEU A 25 -10.95 -0.55 5.77
N TYR A 26 -10.67 0.18 6.84
CA TYR A 26 -9.99 -0.39 8.00
C TYR A 26 -10.77 -1.58 8.58
N SER A 27 -12.09 -1.46 8.77
CA SER A 27 -12.91 -2.54 9.31
C SER A 27 -12.90 -3.80 8.44
N ILE A 28 -12.90 -3.64 7.11
CA ILE A 28 -12.82 -4.77 6.16
C ILE A 28 -11.45 -5.47 6.29
N LEU A 29 -10.36 -4.71 6.18
CA LEU A 29 -9.00 -5.26 6.27
C LEU A 29 -8.75 -5.92 7.64
N ASN A 30 -9.24 -5.30 8.71
CA ASN A 30 -9.13 -5.83 10.06
C ASN A 30 -9.96 -7.11 10.25
N GLY A 31 -11.14 -7.20 9.62
CA GLY A 31 -11.96 -8.41 9.60
C GLY A 31 -11.23 -9.58 8.91
N ILE A 32 -10.61 -9.33 7.75
CA ILE A 32 -9.78 -10.33 7.04
C ILE A 32 -8.58 -10.75 7.91
N ALA A 33 -7.95 -9.81 8.60
CA ALA A 33 -6.86 -10.07 9.52
C ALA A 33 -7.30 -10.72 10.84
N MET A 34 -8.61 -10.94 11.05
CA MET A 34 -9.20 -11.49 12.27
C MET A 34 -8.84 -10.71 13.54
N GLY A 35 -8.65 -9.38 13.44
CA GLY A 35 -8.22 -8.53 14.55
C GLY A 35 -6.75 -8.67 14.96
N ASP A 36 -5.94 -9.41 14.21
CA ASP A 36 -4.50 -9.56 14.47
C ASP A 36 -3.69 -8.49 13.73
N ASP A 37 -3.15 -7.52 14.48
CA ASP A 37 -2.31 -6.44 13.94
C ASP A 37 -1.12 -6.93 13.11
N ARG A 38 -0.54 -8.09 13.43
CA ARG A 38 0.59 -8.63 12.66
C ARG A 38 0.12 -9.12 11.30
N LYS A 39 -1.06 -9.75 11.23
CA LYS A 39 -1.68 -10.18 9.97
C LYS A 39 -2.13 -8.97 9.15
N LEU A 40 -2.71 -7.96 9.79
CA LEU A 40 -3.10 -6.71 9.14
C LEU A 40 -1.90 -6.02 8.50
N ASN A 41 -0.78 -5.92 9.23
CA ASN A 41 0.46 -5.37 8.69
C ASN A 41 1.03 -6.19 7.51
N ARG A 42 0.89 -7.52 7.55
CA ARG A 42 1.30 -8.37 6.41
C ARG A 42 0.38 -8.18 5.21
N LEU A 43 -0.92 -8.12 5.43
CA LEU A 43 -1.92 -7.89 4.39
C LEU A 43 -1.69 -6.56 3.67
N ILE A 44 -1.54 -5.46 4.43
CA ILE A 44 -1.27 -4.13 3.86
C ILE A 44 0.03 -4.14 3.05
N LYS A 45 1.09 -4.79 3.56
CA LYS A 45 2.35 -4.93 2.82
C LYS A 45 2.17 -5.72 1.52
N GLY A 46 1.46 -6.84 1.56
CA GLY A 46 1.19 -7.65 0.38
C GLY A 46 0.47 -6.86 -0.71
N ILE A 47 -0.59 -6.13 -0.35
CA ILE A 47 -1.34 -5.27 -1.29
C ILE A 47 -0.43 -4.21 -1.92
N ILE A 48 0.43 -3.57 -1.12
CA ILE A 48 1.37 -2.56 -1.62
C ILE A 48 2.42 -3.20 -2.53
N GLU A 49 3.00 -4.33 -2.14
CA GLU A 49 4.02 -5.03 -2.92
C GLU A 49 3.48 -5.51 -4.26
N GLU A 50 2.25 -6.04 -4.29
CA GLU A 50 1.55 -6.45 -5.51
C GLU A 50 1.32 -5.25 -6.44
N LYS A 51 0.75 -4.15 -5.94
CA LYS A 51 0.50 -2.95 -6.75
C LYS A 51 1.80 -2.32 -7.27
N LEU A 52 2.89 -2.38 -6.49
CA LEU A 52 4.20 -1.85 -6.89
C LEU A 52 4.94 -2.72 -7.91
N GLN A 53 4.62 -4.00 -8.04
CA GLN A 53 5.25 -4.86 -9.05
C GLN A 53 4.85 -4.47 -10.46
N GLU A 54 3.64 -3.95 -10.62
CA GLU A 54 3.05 -3.57 -11.92
C GLU A 54 3.22 -2.08 -12.24
N ALA A 55 3.42 -1.24 -11.21
CA ALA A 55 3.41 0.21 -11.37
C ALA A 55 4.71 0.79 -11.93
N THR A 56 4.59 1.70 -12.89
CA THR A 56 5.72 2.54 -13.37
C THR A 56 5.95 3.75 -12.46
N VAL A 57 7.14 4.36 -12.53
CA VAL A 57 7.43 5.59 -11.79
C VAL A 57 6.46 6.71 -12.15
N ALA A 58 6.10 6.83 -13.43
CA ALA A 58 5.16 7.85 -13.92
C ALA A 58 3.75 7.67 -13.33
N GLU A 59 3.26 6.44 -13.23
CA GLU A 59 1.97 6.15 -12.59
C GLU A 59 1.99 6.51 -11.10
N LEU A 60 3.07 6.18 -10.38
CA LEU A 60 3.21 6.53 -8.97
C LEU A 60 3.24 8.04 -8.73
N GLU A 61 3.85 8.80 -9.63
CA GLU A 61 3.82 10.27 -9.62
C GLU A 61 2.41 10.82 -9.87
N ALA A 62 1.62 10.16 -10.75
CA ALA A 62 0.24 10.55 -11.05
C ALA A 62 -0.69 10.50 -9.81
N TYR A 63 -0.47 9.54 -8.90
CA TYR A 63 -1.22 9.47 -7.63
C TYR A 63 -0.99 10.69 -6.71
N ILE A 64 0.13 11.39 -6.88
CA ILE A 64 0.47 12.58 -6.08
C ILE A 64 -0.05 13.85 -6.77
N SER A 65 0.10 13.94 -8.10
CA SER A 65 -0.35 15.11 -8.86
C SER A 65 -1.87 15.22 -8.95
N GLY A 66 -2.62 14.16 -8.60
CA GLY A 66 -4.07 14.14 -8.67
C GLY A 66 -4.60 14.11 -10.11
N SER A 67 -3.74 13.81 -11.09
CA SER A 67 -4.17 13.46 -12.44
C SER A 67 -4.81 12.06 -12.37
N SER A 68 -6.12 12.05 -12.14
CA SER A 68 -7.00 10.88 -12.19
C SER A 68 -6.67 10.04 -13.42
N LEU A 69 -6.02 8.89 -13.21
CA LEU A 69 -5.91 7.80 -14.19
C LEU A 69 -6.81 6.62 -13.78
N ILE A 70 -7.81 6.85 -12.92
CA ILE A 70 -8.64 5.79 -12.34
C ILE A 70 -10.13 5.98 -12.68
N GLU A 71 -10.52 7.09 -13.34
CA GLU A 71 -11.93 7.32 -13.71
C GLU A 71 -12.30 6.85 -15.13
N GLU A 72 -11.39 6.28 -15.94
CA GLU A 72 -11.71 5.95 -17.35
C GLU A 72 -11.75 4.45 -17.73
N GLU A 73 -11.48 3.49 -16.82
CA GLU A 73 -11.50 2.05 -17.18
C GLU A 73 -12.77 1.28 -16.78
N GLU A 74 -13.79 1.92 -16.17
CA GLU A 74 -15.04 1.23 -15.78
C GLU A 74 -16.31 1.60 -16.61
N GLU A 75 -16.25 2.51 -17.60
CA GLU A 75 -17.44 2.92 -18.37
C GLU A 75 -17.54 2.41 -19.84
N GLU A 76 -16.53 1.75 -20.42
CA GLU A 76 -16.63 1.26 -21.83
C GLU A 76 -17.08 -0.21 -21.99
N GLY A 77 -17.76 -0.79 -20.99
CA GLY A 77 -18.13 -2.21 -20.96
C GLY A 77 -19.59 -2.57 -21.29
N SER A 78 -20.50 -1.60 -21.44
CA SER A 78 -21.95 -1.91 -21.49
C SER A 78 -22.77 -1.13 -22.52
N GLU A 79 -22.26 -0.86 -23.71
CA GLU A 79 -23.09 -0.43 -24.85
C GLU A 79 -22.57 -1.01 -26.16
N ASN A 80 -22.86 -2.30 -26.41
CA ASN A 80 -23.11 -2.82 -27.76
C ASN A 80 -23.39 -4.34 -27.72
N LYS A 81 -24.67 -4.70 -27.63
CA LYS A 81 -25.27 -5.90 -28.23
C LYS A 81 -26.79 -5.82 -28.00
N GLU A 82 -27.51 -5.32 -29.00
CA GLU A 82 -28.75 -5.90 -29.55
C GLU A 82 -29.38 -4.88 -30.53
N VAL A 83 -29.10 -5.09 -31.82
CA VAL A 83 -29.99 -4.76 -32.94
C VAL A 83 -30.12 -6.01 -33.78
#